data_AF-A0A817NUS7-F1
#
_entry.id   AF-A0A817NUS7-F1
#
_cell.length_a   1.000
_cell.length_b   1.000
_cell.length_c   1.000
_cell.angle_alpha   90.00
_cell.angle_beta   90.00
_cell.angle_gamma   90.00
#
_symmetry.space_group_name_H-M   'P 1'
#
loop_
_entity.id
_entity.type
_entity.pdbx_description
1 polymer ?
#
loop_
_entity_poly.entity_id
_entity_poly.type
_entity_poly.pdbx_seq_one_letter_code
_entity_poly.pdbx_strand_id
1 'polypeptide(L)'
;MSVFHLAERENTLQQLTNENATFIWYHLILIVVRLMTNYGNSKDKVIAEFRVSYYHDAAKQMKINYFEQNYSPMRAFWWYTRDSFVCRLLNKPLRTQNTEIIFKFRFFINDLCNQIKQSYHQYLDTHSSIMDHQLTVYRGKRLSITELDLLKNNINELISMNSFLSATLNQNVAILFADAIDQWNESSRLQSVLFTVDINNMSNKEMTPFAILKSYSCSPDNNEEEVLFTISTIFKVHLVE
;
A
#
# COMPACT_ATOMS: atom_id res chain seq x y z
N MET A 1 3.90 24.75 -6.20
CA MET A 1 4.64 24.09 -5.10
C MET A 1 4.24 22.63 -5.09
N SER A 2 5.19 21.69 -5.03
CA SER A 2 4.86 20.25 -4.90
C SER A 2 4.34 19.98 -3.49
N VAL A 3 3.15 19.40 -3.39
CA VAL A 3 2.55 18.97 -2.12
C VAL A 3 3.38 17.83 -1.48
N PHE A 4 4.24 17.17 -2.27
CA PHE A 4 5.10 16.08 -1.79
C PHE A 4 6.32 16.55 -1.00
N HIS A 5 6.66 17.84 -1.00
CA HIS A 5 7.77 18.40 -0.22
C HIS A 5 7.36 18.93 1.16
N LEU A 6 6.07 19.03 1.46
CA LEU A 6 5.63 19.37 2.81
C LEU A 6 5.78 18.13 3.70
N ALA A 7 6.46 18.30 4.82
CA ALA A 7 6.50 17.34 5.92
C ALA A 7 5.13 17.30 6.60
N GLU A 8 4.13 16.82 5.87
CA GLU A 8 2.81 16.51 6.41
C GLU A 8 2.93 15.29 7.32
N ARG A 9 2.25 15.33 8.47
CA ARG A 9 2.19 14.19 9.39
C ARG A 9 1.47 13.04 8.68
N GLU A 10 2.20 12.01 8.31
CA GLU A 10 1.65 10.80 7.72
C GLU A 10 1.01 9.95 8.83
N ASN A 11 -0.29 9.65 8.71
CA ASN A 11 -1.01 8.77 9.62
C ASN A 11 -1.00 7.36 9.05
N THR A 12 0.10 6.63 9.25
CA THR A 12 0.21 5.27 8.70
C THR A 12 -0.80 4.30 9.33
N LEU A 13 -1.04 4.44 10.63
CA LEU A 13 -1.90 3.56 11.43
C LEU A 13 -3.11 4.33 11.94
N GLN A 14 -4.29 3.72 11.87
CA GLN A 14 -5.53 4.24 12.44
C GLN A 14 -6.24 3.20 13.29
N GLN A 15 -6.74 3.64 14.44
CA GLN A 15 -7.57 2.84 15.35
C GLN A 15 -9.04 3.04 15.03
N LEU A 16 -9.81 1.95 14.98
CA LEU A 16 -11.22 2.03 14.57
C LEU A 16 -12.18 2.42 15.71
N THR A 17 -11.80 2.20 16.98
CA THR A 17 -12.73 2.35 18.12
C THR A 17 -12.94 3.79 18.60
N ASN A 18 -11.99 4.70 18.38
CA ASN A 18 -12.07 6.09 18.87
C ASN A 18 -12.19 7.17 17.76
N GLU A 19 -11.91 6.83 16.49
CA GLU A 19 -11.93 7.77 15.35
C GLU A 19 -13.09 7.53 14.37
N ASN A 20 -14.22 7.05 14.89
CA ASN A 20 -15.24 6.38 14.07
C ASN A 20 -15.77 7.23 12.89
N ALA A 21 -16.06 8.52 13.10
CA ALA A 21 -16.62 9.36 12.04
C ALA A 21 -15.61 9.69 10.92
N THR A 22 -14.41 10.20 11.27
CA THR A 22 -13.38 10.57 10.29
C THR A 22 -12.89 9.35 9.51
N PHE A 23 -12.70 8.22 10.20
CA PHE A 23 -12.37 6.95 9.58
C PHE A 23 -13.45 6.51 8.59
N ILE A 24 -14.72 6.47 8.99
CA ILE A 24 -15.84 6.11 8.10
C ILE A 24 -15.88 7.04 6.89
N TRP A 25 -15.81 8.36 7.09
CA TRP A 25 -15.84 9.33 5.99
C TRP A 25 -14.71 9.11 5.00
N TYR A 26 -13.49 8.88 5.49
CA TYR A 26 -12.36 8.59 4.62
C TYR A 26 -12.54 7.30 3.83
N HIS A 27 -13.01 6.23 4.48
CA HIS A 27 -13.30 4.96 3.81
C HIS A 27 -14.42 5.08 2.77
N LEU A 28 -15.46 5.87 3.04
CA LEU A 28 -16.51 6.17 2.07
C LEU A 28 -15.94 6.90 0.84
N ILE A 29 -15.02 7.85 1.03
CA ILE A 29 -14.33 8.51 -0.09
C ILE A 29 -13.55 7.50 -0.93
N LEU A 30 -12.82 6.58 -0.29
CA LEU A 30 -12.08 5.53 -1.01
C LEU A 30 -13.03 4.59 -1.77
N ILE A 31 -14.20 4.26 -1.21
CA ILE A 31 -15.24 3.50 -1.91
C ILE A 31 -15.75 4.28 -3.13
N VAL A 32 -16.08 5.57 -2.97
CA VAL A 32 -16.55 6.41 -4.08
C VAL A 32 -15.50 6.47 -5.19
N VAL A 33 -14.23 6.73 -4.85
CA VAL A 33 -13.11 6.73 -5.80
C VAL A 33 -13.04 5.41 -6.57
N ARG A 34 -13.30 4.28 -5.91
CA ARG A 34 -13.31 2.94 -6.52
C ARG A 34 -14.55 2.64 -7.37
N LEU A 35 -15.65 3.37 -7.20
CA LEU A 35 -16.86 3.23 -8.01
C LEU A 35 -16.83 4.11 -9.27
N MET A 36 -15.93 5.08 -9.33
CA MET A 36 -15.79 5.96 -10.48
C MET A 36 -15.09 5.26 -11.64
N THR A 37 -15.84 4.90 -12.68
CA THR A 37 -15.31 4.26 -13.89
C THR A 37 -14.92 5.25 -15.00
N ASN A 38 -15.38 6.51 -14.91
CA ASN A 38 -14.95 7.57 -15.83
C ASN A 38 -13.70 8.28 -15.29
N TYR A 39 -12.58 8.02 -15.94
CA TYR A 39 -11.29 8.55 -15.54
C TYR A 39 -10.97 9.93 -16.15
N GLY A 40 -11.72 10.42 -17.14
CA GLY A 40 -11.48 11.71 -17.81
C GLY A 40 -9.97 11.97 -18.04
N ASN A 41 -9.50 13.16 -17.65
CA ASN A 41 -8.09 13.56 -17.69
C ASN A 41 -7.29 13.22 -16.42
N SER A 42 -7.70 12.21 -15.64
CA SER A 42 -7.03 11.83 -14.38
C SER A 42 -5.58 11.43 -14.57
N LYS A 43 -5.28 10.67 -15.63
CA LYS A 43 -3.91 10.30 -16.00
C LYS A 43 -3.05 11.56 -16.19
N ASP A 44 -3.52 12.51 -17.00
CA ASP A 44 -2.79 13.77 -17.27
C ASP A 44 -2.54 14.56 -15.98
N LYS A 45 -3.53 14.62 -15.08
CA LYS A 45 -3.39 15.25 -13.76
C LYS A 45 -2.33 14.57 -12.89
N VAL A 46 -2.26 13.24 -12.92
CA VAL A 46 -1.22 12.48 -12.20
C VAL A 46 0.15 12.68 -12.83
N ILE A 47 0.27 12.71 -14.16
CA ILE A 47 1.54 13.02 -14.83
C ILE A 47 2.02 14.42 -14.44
N ALA A 48 1.13 15.42 -14.42
CA ALA A 48 1.48 16.77 -13.99
C ALA A 48 2.01 16.77 -12.54
N GLU A 49 1.35 16.03 -11.65
CA GLU A 49 1.77 15.88 -10.25
C GLU A 49 3.14 15.20 -10.12
N PHE A 50 3.40 14.16 -10.93
CA PHE A 50 4.69 13.49 -11.00
C PHE A 50 5.80 14.45 -11.43
N ARG A 51 5.56 15.21 -12.49
CA ARG A 51 6.55 16.15 -13.04
C ARG A 51 6.89 17.25 -12.05
N VAL A 52 5.89 17.79 -11.35
CA VAL A 52 6.09 18.80 -10.30
C VAL A 52 6.91 18.23 -9.13
N SER A 53 6.66 16.99 -8.73
CA SER A 53 7.34 16.34 -7.60
C SER A 53 8.79 15.98 -7.87
N TYR A 54 9.18 15.85 -9.14
CA TYR A 54 10.52 15.43 -9.54
C TYR A 54 11.16 16.37 -10.56
N TYR A 55 10.77 17.65 -10.57
CA TYR A 55 11.16 18.59 -11.63
C TYR A 55 12.68 18.76 -11.79
N HIS A 56 13.45 18.56 -10.71
CA HIS A 56 14.91 18.61 -10.71
C HIS A 56 15.61 17.27 -10.96
N ASP A 57 14.87 16.17 -11.08
CA ASP A 57 15.43 14.83 -11.23
C ASP A 57 15.23 14.34 -12.67
N ALA A 58 16.22 14.59 -13.52
CA ALA A 58 16.16 14.24 -14.94
C ALA A 58 15.93 12.74 -15.19
N ALA A 59 16.49 11.87 -14.34
CA ALA A 59 16.30 10.43 -14.44
C ALA A 59 14.84 10.05 -14.15
N LYS A 60 14.22 10.64 -13.13
CA LYS A 60 12.80 10.44 -12.84
C LYS A 60 11.89 11.06 -13.92
N GLN A 61 12.24 12.20 -14.50
CA GLN A 61 11.50 12.76 -15.64
C GLN A 61 11.46 11.78 -16.83
N MET A 62 12.57 11.11 -17.14
CA MET A 62 12.59 10.06 -18.18
C MET A 62 11.67 8.89 -17.81
N LYS A 63 11.70 8.43 -16.55
CA LYS A 63 10.80 7.37 -16.06
C LYS A 63 9.31 7.80 -16.14
N ILE A 64 9.00 9.07 -15.88
CA ILE A 64 7.64 9.63 -16.00
C ILE A 64 7.17 9.64 -17.46
N ASN A 65 8.00 10.09 -18.40
CA ASN A 65 7.68 10.06 -19.84
C ASN A 65 7.39 8.63 -20.30
N TYR A 66 8.19 7.68 -19.84
CA TYR A 66 7.97 6.26 -20.15
C TYR A 66 6.63 5.76 -19.60
N PHE A 67 6.25 6.14 -18.37
CA PHE A 67 4.93 5.82 -17.80
C PHE A 67 3.79 6.46 -18.59
N GLU A 68 3.90 7.75 -18.94
CA GLU A 68 2.89 8.46 -19.72
C GLU A 68 2.59 7.75 -21.05
N GLN A 69 3.62 7.30 -21.75
CA GLN A 69 3.49 6.65 -23.06
C GLN A 69 3.07 5.18 -22.99
N ASN A 70 3.50 4.44 -21.96
CA ASN A 70 3.41 2.97 -21.93
C ASN A 70 2.47 2.42 -20.85
N TYR A 71 1.83 3.27 -20.04
CA TYR A 71 0.87 2.81 -19.05
C TYR A 71 -0.34 2.12 -19.67
N SER A 72 -0.69 0.94 -19.15
CA SER A 72 -1.95 0.26 -19.42
C SER A 72 -2.55 -0.33 -18.14
N PRO A 73 -3.88 -0.43 -18.02
CA PRO A 73 -4.55 -1.01 -16.86
C PRO A 73 -4.11 -2.44 -16.52
N MET A 74 -3.66 -3.22 -17.50
CA MET A 74 -3.17 -4.60 -17.31
C MET A 74 -1.75 -4.66 -16.74
N ARG A 75 -1.04 -3.54 -16.62
CA ARG A 75 0.32 -3.46 -16.07
C ARG A 75 0.41 -2.68 -14.75
N ALA A 76 -0.71 -2.45 -14.07
CA ALA A 76 -0.74 -1.70 -12.82
C ALA A 76 0.22 -2.26 -11.75
N PHE A 77 0.26 -3.59 -11.54
CA PHE A 77 1.25 -4.21 -10.64
C PHE A 77 2.68 -3.89 -11.03
N TRP A 78 3.02 -4.03 -12.31
CA TRP A 78 4.36 -3.76 -12.81
C TRP A 78 4.77 -2.31 -12.57
N TRP A 79 3.86 -1.35 -12.76
CA TRP A 79 4.13 0.06 -12.49
C TRP A 79 4.18 0.39 -10.99
N TYR A 80 3.41 -0.32 -10.17
CA TYR A 80 3.42 -0.15 -8.72
C TYR A 80 4.73 -0.65 -8.09
N THR A 81 5.18 -1.84 -8.49
CA THR A 81 6.38 -2.51 -7.94
C THR A 81 7.68 -2.05 -8.58
N ARG A 82 7.66 -1.50 -9.81
CA ARG A 82 8.86 -0.97 -10.47
C ARG A 82 9.38 0.27 -9.74
N ASP A 83 10.70 0.28 -9.56
CA ASP A 83 11.47 1.36 -8.96
C ASP A 83 11.11 2.77 -9.48
N SER A 84 10.25 3.49 -8.76
CA SER A 84 10.70 4.45 -7.75
C SER A 84 9.63 5.49 -7.40
N PHE A 85 8.64 5.78 -8.25
CA PHE A 85 7.78 6.96 -8.02
C PHE A 85 6.30 6.68 -7.85
N VAL A 86 5.72 5.69 -8.56
CA VAL A 86 4.27 5.48 -8.53
C VAL A 86 3.81 5.03 -7.15
N CYS A 87 4.42 3.99 -6.59
CA CYS A 87 4.12 3.54 -5.23
C CYS A 87 4.30 4.66 -4.20
N ARG A 88 5.44 5.39 -4.23
CA ARG A 88 5.70 6.50 -3.31
C ARG A 88 4.68 7.63 -3.42
N LEU A 89 4.39 8.09 -4.65
CA LEU A 89 3.49 9.21 -4.89
C LEU A 89 2.01 8.84 -4.73
N LEU A 90 1.66 7.55 -4.80
CA LEU A 90 0.33 7.05 -4.47
C LEU A 90 0.13 6.83 -2.97
N ASN A 91 1.09 6.18 -2.30
CA ASN A 91 0.97 5.86 -0.89
C ASN A 91 1.15 7.06 0.03
N LYS A 92 1.85 8.14 -0.39
CA LYS A 92 1.91 9.38 0.40
C LYS A 92 0.52 10.03 0.59
N PRO A 93 -0.24 10.39 -0.46
CA PRO A 93 -1.55 11.02 -0.30
C PRO A 93 -2.56 10.09 0.38
N LEU A 94 -2.43 8.77 0.25
CA LEU A 94 -3.23 7.84 1.05
C LEU A 94 -2.92 7.98 2.55
N ARG A 95 -1.64 8.05 2.95
CA ARG A 95 -1.21 8.18 4.35
C ARG A 95 -1.49 9.57 4.94
N THR A 96 -1.49 10.62 4.12
CA THR A 96 -1.90 11.97 4.54
C THR A 96 -3.39 12.26 4.33
N GLN A 97 -4.15 11.27 3.84
CA GLN A 97 -5.57 11.40 3.47
C GLN A 97 -5.87 12.60 2.56
N ASN A 98 -4.93 12.96 1.68
CA ASN A 98 -5.11 14.06 0.73
C ASN A 98 -6.07 13.66 -0.39
N THR A 99 -7.35 13.96 -0.18
CA THR A 99 -8.46 13.54 -1.07
C THR A 99 -8.35 14.11 -2.47
N GLU A 100 -7.80 15.32 -2.64
CA GLU A 100 -7.58 15.93 -3.96
C GLU A 100 -6.61 15.10 -4.80
N ILE A 101 -5.47 14.71 -4.21
CA ILE A 101 -4.48 13.89 -4.89
C ILE A 101 -5.00 12.47 -5.10
N ILE A 102 -5.63 11.86 -4.07
CA ILE A 102 -6.26 10.52 -4.20
C ILE A 102 -7.24 10.51 -5.39
N PHE A 103 -8.06 11.55 -5.54
CA PHE A 103 -8.99 11.67 -6.65
C PHE A 103 -8.30 11.77 -8.02
N LYS A 104 -7.14 12.43 -8.13
CA LYS A 104 -6.32 12.42 -9.36
C LYS A 104 -5.85 11.00 -9.67
N PHE A 105 -5.41 10.24 -8.66
CA PHE A 105 -4.96 8.85 -8.80
C PHE A 105 -6.08 7.81 -9.02
N ARG A 106 -7.35 8.21 -9.07
CA ARG A 106 -8.49 7.27 -9.13
C ARG A 106 -8.40 6.22 -10.25
N PHE A 107 -7.84 6.55 -11.41
CA PHE A 107 -7.67 5.56 -12.49
C PHE A 107 -6.71 4.44 -12.06
N PHE A 108 -5.56 4.81 -11.50
CA PHE A 108 -4.53 3.88 -11.09
C PHE A 108 -4.96 3.07 -9.86
N ILE A 109 -5.64 3.71 -8.90
CA ILE A 109 -6.22 3.03 -7.74
C ILE A 109 -7.21 1.95 -8.18
N ASN A 110 -8.09 2.26 -9.14
CA ASN A 110 -9.04 1.30 -9.68
C ASN A 110 -8.35 0.16 -10.41
N ASP A 111 -7.44 0.47 -11.32
CA ASP A 111 -6.70 -0.53 -12.09
C ASP A 111 -5.92 -1.47 -11.16
N LEU A 112 -5.24 -0.93 -10.14
CA LEU A 112 -4.51 -1.71 -9.15
C LEU A 112 -5.44 -2.59 -8.30
N CYS A 113 -6.53 -2.04 -7.77
CA CYS A 113 -7.51 -2.82 -6.98
C CYS A 113 -8.16 -3.93 -7.81
N ASN A 114 -8.43 -3.69 -9.09
CA ASN A 114 -9.00 -4.68 -9.99
C ASN A 114 -8.02 -5.82 -10.26
N GLN A 115 -6.74 -5.52 -10.48
CA GLN A 115 -5.70 -6.55 -10.58
C GLN A 115 -5.55 -7.36 -9.29
N ILE A 116 -5.58 -6.70 -8.13
CA ILE A 116 -5.56 -7.39 -6.83
C ILE A 116 -6.71 -8.38 -6.73
N LYS A 117 -7.94 -7.93 -7.02
CA LYS A 117 -9.12 -8.78 -6.99
C LYS A 117 -9.04 -9.95 -7.96
N GLN A 118 -8.56 -9.73 -9.18
CA GLN A 118 -8.40 -10.79 -10.18
C GLN A 118 -7.36 -11.83 -9.74
N SER A 119 -6.20 -11.38 -9.26
CA SER A 119 -5.14 -12.25 -8.74
C SER A 119 -5.61 -13.05 -7.53
N TYR A 120 -6.37 -12.42 -6.63
CA TYR A 120 -6.97 -13.08 -5.48
C TYR A 120 -7.91 -14.23 -5.87
N HIS A 121 -8.82 -13.98 -6.82
CA HIS A 121 -9.74 -15.02 -7.29
C HIS A 121 -9.00 -16.17 -7.98
N GLN A 122 -7.99 -15.86 -8.82
CA GLN A 122 -7.14 -16.87 -9.44
C GLN A 122 -6.40 -17.73 -8.40
N TYR A 123 -5.92 -17.12 -7.32
CA TYR A 123 -5.28 -17.85 -6.21
C TYR A 123 -6.27 -18.82 -5.54
N LEU A 124 -7.48 -18.37 -5.23
CA LEU A 124 -8.51 -19.23 -4.63
C LEU A 124 -8.94 -20.38 -5.54
N ASP A 125 -9.12 -20.12 -6.84
CA ASP A 125 -9.51 -21.16 -7.81
C ASP A 125 -8.43 -22.24 -7.93
N THR A 126 -7.16 -21.86 -7.82
CA THR A 126 -6.01 -22.80 -7.92
C THR A 126 -5.70 -23.54 -6.63
N HIS A 127 -6.12 -23.03 -5.46
CA HIS A 127 -5.84 -23.59 -4.13
C HIS A 127 -7.12 -24.02 -3.38
N SER A 128 -8.07 -24.64 -4.11
CA SER A 128 -9.42 -24.97 -3.62
C SER A 128 -9.51 -26.06 -2.53
N SER A 129 -8.40 -26.69 -2.13
CA SER A 129 -8.35 -27.59 -0.97
C SER A 129 -8.52 -26.82 0.34
N ILE A 130 -9.46 -27.27 1.18
CA ILE A 130 -9.85 -26.66 2.46
C ILE A 130 -8.66 -26.41 3.41
N MET A 131 -7.56 -27.16 3.27
CA MET A 131 -6.37 -27.06 4.14
C MET A 131 -5.37 -25.95 3.74
N ASP A 132 -5.49 -25.33 2.56
CA ASP A 132 -4.53 -24.33 2.03
C ASP A 132 -4.94 -22.87 2.27
N HIS A 133 -5.94 -22.62 3.13
CA HIS A 133 -6.53 -21.28 3.30
C HIS A 133 -5.90 -20.46 4.43
N GLN A 134 -4.67 -20.80 4.81
CA GLN A 134 -3.86 -20.03 5.75
C GLN A 134 -2.56 -19.57 5.09
N LEU A 135 -2.22 -18.30 5.28
CA LEU A 135 -1.00 -17.71 4.77
C LEU A 135 -0.42 -16.77 5.82
N THR A 136 0.84 -16.97 6.18
CA THR A 136 1.58 -16.01 7.02
C THR A 136 2.47 -15.17 6.14
N VAL A 137 2.38 -13.85 6.29
CA VAL A 137 3.21 -12.89 5.56
C VAL A 137 3.89 -11.94 6.54
N TYR A 138 5.02 -11.39 6.13
CA TYR A 138 5.87 -10.56 6.97
C TYR A 138 6.02 -9.16 6.37
N ARG A 139 6.09 -8.14 7.23
CA ARG A 139 6.39 -6.77 6.81
C ARG A 139 7.35 -6.13 7.79
N GLY A 140 8.50 -5.68 7.30
CA GLY A 140 9.41 -4.84 8.08
C GLY A 140 9.10 -3.38 7.91
N LYS A 141 9.09 -2.63 9.01
CA LYS A 141 8.98 -1.18 8.97
C LYS A 141 9.59 -0.56 10.22
N ARG A 142 10.18 0.63 10.06
CA ARG A 142 10.49 1.51 11.20
C ARG A 142 9.26 2.30 11.64
N LEU A 143 8.94 2.25 12.93
CA LEU A 143 7.84 3.01 13.52
C LEU A 143 8.37 4.04 14.51
N SER A 144 7.69 5.18 14.61
CA SER A 144 7.87 6.08 15.75
C SER A 144 7.41 5.41 17.06
N ILE A 145 7.93 5.87 18.20
CA ILE A 145 7.45 5.42 19.52
C ILE A 145 5.92 5.57 19.62
N THR A 146 5.36 6.68 19.14
CA THR A 146 3.91 6.92 19.17
C THR A 146 3.12 5.91 18.34
N GLU A 147 3.61 5.53 17.15
CA GLU A 147 2.98 4.48 16.34
C GLU A 147 3.09 3.10 17.01
N LEU A 148 4.22 2.80 17.66
CA LEU A 148 4.39 1.55 18.39
C LEU A 148 3.49 1.47 19.64
N ASP A 149 3.38 2.57 20.39
CA ASP A 149 2.49 2.67 21.55
C ASP A 149 1.02 2.55 21.12
N LEU A 150 0.64 3.08 19.95
CA LEU A 150 -0.68 2.87 19.37
C LEU A 150 -0.96 1.38 19.17
N LEU A 151 0.00 0.61 18.62
CA LEU A 151 -0.16 -0.84 18.47
C LEU A 151 -0.31 -1.55 19.83
N LYS A 152 0.54 -1.21 20.80
CA LYS A 152 0.51 -1.80 22.16
C LYS A 152 -0.81 -1.53 22.88
N ASN A 153 -1.37 -0.34 22.72
CA ASN A 153 -2.64 0.05 23.32
C ASN A 153 -3.86 -0.52 22.59
N ASN A 154 -3.67 -1.17 21.43
CA ASN A 154 -4.73 -1.72 20.58
C ASN A 154 -4.66 -3.25 20.48
N ILE A 155 -4.01 -3.94 21.42
CA ILE A 155 -4.06 -5.41 21.47
C ILE A 155 -5.51 -5.87 21.61
N ASN A 156 -5.90 -6.85 20.80
CA ASN A 156 -7.26 -7.35 20.57
C ASN A 156 -8.23 -6.40 19.84
N GLU A 157 -7.78 -5.21 19.46
CA GLU A 157 -8.56 -4.22 18.71
C GLU A 157 -8.23 -4.24 17.21
N LEU A 158 -9.05 -3.51 16.44
CA LEU A 158 -8.88 -3.34 14.99
C LEU A 158 -8.09 -2.08 14.65
N ILE A 159 -7.17 -2.24 13.71
CA ILE A 159 -6.40 -1.16 13.10
C ILE A 159 -6.53 -1.19 11.57
N SER A 160 -6.32 -0.06 10.92
CA SER A 160 -6.14 0.00 9.47
C SER A 160 -4.84 0.69 9.11
N MET A 161 -4.30 0.35 7.94
CA MET A 161 -3.16 1.05 7.35
C MET A 161 -3.60 1.85 6.13
N ASN A 162 -3.28 3.15 6.13
CA ASN A 162 -3.73 4.10 5.12
C ASN A 162 -2.89 4.06 3.83
N SER A 163 -2.68 2.87 3.26
CA SER A 163 -1.96 2.68 2.00
C SER A 163 -2.27 1.32 1.40
N PHE A 164 -1.88 1.10 0.15
CA PHE A 164 -1.63 -0.27 -0.29
C PHE A 164 -0.48 -0.82 0.55
N LEU A 165 -0.65 -2.01 1.12
CA LEU A 165 0.31 -2.57 2.06
C LEU A 165 1.10 -3.68 1.38
N SER A 166 2.39 -3.46 1.20
CA SER A 166 3.33 -4.49 0.77
C SER A 166 3.83 -5.30 1.95
N ALA A 167 3.74 -6.62 1.85
CA ALA A 167 4.35 -7.60 2.73
C ALA A 167 5.13 -8.59 1.86
N THR A 168 5.74 -9.59 2.47
CA THR A 168 6.53 -10.61 1.79
C THR A 168 6.29 -11.97 2.43
N LEU A 169 6.33 -13.04 1.63
CA LEU A 169 6.36 -14.41 2.16
C LEU A 169 7.71 -14.76 2.81
N ASN A 170 8.74 -13.96 2.54
CA ASN A 170 10.10 -14.17 3.01
C ASN A 170 10.41 -13.30 4.24
N GLN A 171 10.43 -13.91 5.42
CA GLN A 171 10.72 -13.23 6.68
C GLN A 171 12.05 -12.46 6.67
N ASN A 172 13.09 -12.99 6.02
CA ASN A 172 14.40 -12.33 5.96
C ASN A 172 14.33 -11.03 5.16
N VAL A 173 13.54 -11.00 4.09
CA VAL A 173 13.30 -9.77 3.32
C VAL A 173 12.59 -8.73 4.17
N ALA A 174 11.59 -9.14 4.96
CA ALA A 174 10.94 -8.24 5.90
C ALA A 174 11.92 -7.68 6.94
N ILE A 175 12.79 -8.50 7.53
CA ILE A 175 13.82 -8.04 8.49
C ILE A 175 14.73 -6.98 7.85
N LEU A 176 15.19 -7.21 6.62
CA LEU A 176 16.01 -6.23 5.88
C LEU A 176 15.28 -4.88 5.71
N PHE A 177 13.97 -4.89 5.45
CA PHE A 177 13.17 -3.66 5.39
C PHE A 177 12.97 -2.99 6.76
N ALA A 178 12.89 -3.75 7.85
CA ALA A 178 12.81 -3.19 9.20
C ALA A 178 14.11 -2.49 9.61
N ASP A 179 15.26 -3.04 9.18
CA ASP A 179 16.59 -2.53 9.52
C ASP A 179 17.13 -1.50 8.53
N ALA A 180 16.47 -1.34 7.38
CA ALA A 180 16.83 -0.34 6.38
C ALA A 180 17.01 1.05 7.00
N ILE A 181 18.11 1.70 6.64
CA ILE A 181 18.45 3.03 7.10
C ILE A 181 17.70 4.04 6.24
N ASP A 182 16.63 4.64 6.76
CA ASP A 182 16.11 5.90 6.22
C ASP A 182 17.03 7.04 6.63
N GLN A 183 17.20 8.04 5.75
CA GLN A 183 18.10 9.19 5.97
C GLN A 183 17.89 9.77 7.38
N TRP A 184 18.94 9.64 8.19
CA TRP A 184 18.88 9.87 9.64
C TRP A 184 18.38 11.26 9.99
N ASN A 185 17.37 11.30 10.84
CA ASN A 185 17.12 12.43 11.72
C ASN A 185 17.28 11.90 13.14
N GLU A 186 18.36 12.27 13.84
CA GLU A 186 18.63 11.86 15.23
C GLU A 186 17.47 12.22 16.20
N SER A 187 16.57 13.10 15.77
CA SER A 187 15.38 13.53 16.51
C SER A 187 14.22 12.53 16.51
N SER A 188 14.15 11.59 15.56
CA SER A 188 13.09 10.57 15.54
C SER A 188 13.58 9.26 16.18
N ARG A 189 13.15 9.01 17.41
CA ARG A 189 13.30 7.69 18.05
C ARG A 189 12.45 6.66 17.30
N LEU A 190 13.01 6.07 16.25
CA LEU A 190 12.37 5.02 15.46
C LEU A 190 12.77 3.64 15.99
N GLN A 191 11.82 2.72 16.02
CA GLN A 191 12.00 1.31 16.37
C GLN A 191 11.86 0.44 15.13
N SER A 192 12.78 -0.50 14.93
CA SER A 192 12.62 -1.54 13.90
C SER A 192 11.50 -2.49 14.34
N VAL A 193 10.47 -2.66 13.52
CA VAL A 193 9.34 -3.52 13.82
C VAL A 193 9.14 -4.53 12.69
N LEU A 194 9.01 -5.80 13.07
CA LEU A 194 8.58 -6.87 12.19
C LEU A 194 7.11 -7.17 12.47
N PHE A 195 6.26 -6.97 11.47
CA PHE A 195 4.87 -7.42 11.50
C PHE A 195 4.80 -8.85 10.96
N THR A 196 4.13 -9.71 11.71
CA THR A 196 3.68 -11.03 11.25
C THR A 196 2.17 -10.97 11.07
N VAL A 197 1.69 -11.26 9.86
CA VAL A 197 0.27 -11.15 9.51
C VAL A 197 -0.23 -12.53 9.09
N ASP A 198 -1.12 -13.09 9.90
CA ASP A 198 -1.78 -14.36 9.62
C ASP A 198 -3.10 -14.12 8.88
N ILE A 199 -3.15 -14.56 7.63
CA ILE A 199 -4.33 -14.53 6.79
C ILE A 199 -5.02 -15.89 6.91
N ASN A 200 -6.16 -15.91 7.57
CA ASN A 200 -6.95 -17.13 7.81
C ASN A 200 -8.29 -17.05 7.07
N ASN A 201 -8.89 -18.20 6.75
CA ASN A 201 -10.23 -18.28 6.15
C ASN A 201 -10.35 -17.52 4.82
N MET A 202 -9.35 -17.63 3.94
CA MET A 202 -9.34 -16.96 2.64
C MET A 202 -10.55 -17.28 1.74
N SER A 203 -11.25 -18.39 1.98
CA SER A 203 -12.47 -18.75 1.25
C SER A 203 -13.70 -17.94 1.67
N ASN A 204 -13.63 -17.14 2.74
CA ASN A 204 -14.72 -16.26 3.14
C ASN A 204 -14.95 -15.16 2.09
N LYS A 205 -16.21 -15.00 1.65
CA LYS A 205 -16.62 -13.99 0.67
C LYS A 205 -16.40 -12.55 1.16
N GLU A 206 -16.31 -12.34 2.46
CA GLU A 206 -16.04 -11.04 3.10
C GLU A 206 -14.54 -10.74 3.22
N MET A 207 -13.67 -11.68 2.85
CA MET A 207 -12.23 -11.48 2.91
C MET A 207 -11.80 -10.33 2.00
N THR A 208 -10.92 -9.47 2.52
CA THR A 208 -10.32 -8.39 1.75
C THR A 208 -9.31 -8.97 0.76
N PRO A 209 -9.43 -8.70 -0.55
CA PRO A 209 -8.51 -9.25 -1.55
C PRO A 209 -7.06 -8.79 -1.35
N PHE A 210 -6.13 -9.69 -1.63
CA PHE A 210 -4.69 -9.42 -1.72
C PHE A 210 -4.11 -10.14 -2.95
N ALA A 211 -2.89 -9.78 -3.35
CA ALA A 211 -2.21 -10.40 -4.49
C ALA A 211 -0.80 -10.83 -4.15
N ILE A 212 -0.39 -12.02 -4.61
CA ILE A 212 0.99 -12.50 -4.56
C ILE A 212 1.64 -12.13 -5.89
N LEU A 213 2.64 -11.25 -5.86
CA LEU A 213 3.17 -10.58 -7.06
C LEU A 213 4.36 -11.29 -7.72
N LYS A 214 4.70 -12.51 -7.31
CA LYS A 214 5.88 -13.26 -7.80
C LYS A 214 5.97 -13.31 -9.35
N SER A 215 4.85 -13.47 -10.04
CA SER A 215 4.79 -13.51 -11.51
C SER A 215 4.58 -12.14 -12.20
N TYR A 216 4.30 -11.08 -11.44
CA TYR A 216 3.96 -9.75 -11.96
C TYR A 216 4.96 -8.65 -11.58
N SER A 217 5.91 -8.98 -10.70
CA SER A 217 7.00 -8.09 -10.28
C SER A 217 7.84 -7.64 -11.48
N CYS A 218 8.33 -6.39 -11.44
CA CYS A 218 9.29 -5.88 -12.42
C CYS A 218 10.62 -6.67 -12.38
N SER A 219 10.87 -7.41 -11.32
CA SER A 219 12.05 -8.27 -11.12
C SER A 219 11.57 -9.67 -10.70
N PRO A 220 11.07 -10.52 -11.61
CA PRO A 220 10.53 -11.84 -11.26
C PRO A 220 11.56 -12.80 -10.63
N ASP A 221 12.86 -12.50 -10.81
CA ASP A 221 13.96 -13.20 -10.13
C ASP A 221 14.23 -12.67 -8.71
N ASN A 222 13.46 -11.67 -8.23
CA ASN A 222 13.58 -11.21 -6.86
C ASN A 222 12.91 -12.21 -5.90
N ASN A 223 13.67 -12.70 -4.92
CA ASN A 223 13.14 -13.51 -3.82
C ASN A 223 12.30 -12.69 -2.82
N GLU A 224 11.76 -11.56 -3.24
CA GLU A 224 10.93 -10.69 -2.41
C GLU A 224 9.56 -11.31 -2.17
N GLU A 225 9.02 -12.10 -3.11
CA GLU A 225 7.73 -12.79 -2.96
C GLU A 225 6.64 -11.86 -2.38
N GLU A 226 6.54 -10.67 -2.97
CA GLU A 226 5.72 -9.58 -2.45
C GLU A 226 4.23 -9.98 -2.41
N VAL A 227 3.59 -9.66 -1.29
CA VAL A 227 2.15 -9.78 -1.06
C VAL A 227 1.58 -8.39 -0.90
N LEU A 228 0.69 -7.98 -1.80
CA LEU A 228 0.10 -6.65 -1.82
C LEU A 228 -1.36 -6.69 -1.39
N PHE A 229 -1.66 -6.04 -0.27
CA PHE A 229 -3.03 -5.83 0.20
C PHE A 229 -3.62 -4.56 -0.40
N THR A 230 -4.92 -4.60 -0.70
CA THR A 230 -5.66 -3.43 -1.17
C THR A 230 -5.73 -2.33 -0.10
N ILE A 231 -6.04 -1.10 -0.52
CA ILE A 231 -6.40 -0.01 0.39
C ILE A 231 -7.59 -0.40 1.28
N SER A 232 -7.67 0.23 2.45
CA SER A 232 -8.74 0.01 3.44
C SER A 232 -8.73 -1.38 4.08
N THR A 233 -7.63 -2.13 3.97
CA THR A 233 -7.47 -3.39 4.70
C THR A 233 -7.44 -3.11 6.21
N ILE A 234 -8.19 -3.91 6.96
CA ILE A 234 -8.29 -3.84 8.42
C ILE A 234 -7.63 -5.09 9.00
N PHE A 235 -6.87 -4.90 10.07
CA PHE A 235 -6.14 -5.94 10.77
C PHE A 235 -6.54 -5.95 12.24
N LYS A 236 -6.56 -7.14 12.85
CA LYS A 236 -6.67 -7.28 14.30
C LYS A 236 -5.27 -7.41 14.89
N VAL A 237 -4.95 -6.61 15.90
CA VAL A 237 -3.68 -6.74 16.60
C VAL A 237 -3.82 -7.85 17.63
N HIS A 238 -3.03 -8.91 17.51
CA HIS A 238 -3.08 -10.03 18.46
C HIS A 238 -2.10 -9.87 19.62
N LEU A 239 -0.88 -9.42 19.32
CA LEU A 239 0.19 -9.30 20.29
C LEU A 239 1.21 -8.25 19.81
N VAL A 240 1.91 -7.64 20.76
CA VAL A 240 3.11 -6.83 20.52
C VAL A 240 4.14 -7.27 21.55
N GLU A 241 5.29 -7.75 21.09
CA GLU A 241 6.42 -8.21 21.92
C GLU A 241 7.52 -7.14 22.00
#